data_AF-A0A0B1SGD6-F1
#
_entry.id   AF-A0A0B1SGD6-F1
#
_cell.length_a   1.000
_cell.length_b   1.000
_cell.length_c   1.000
_cell.angle_alpha   90.00
_cell.angle_beta   90.00
_cell.angle_gamma   90.00
#
_symmetry.space_group_name_H-M   'P 1'
#
loop_
_entity.id
_entity.type
_entity.pdbx_description
1 polymer ?
#
loop_
_entity_poly.entity_id
_entity_poly.type
_entity_poly.pdbx_seq_one_letter_code
_entity_poly.pdbx_strand_id
1 'polypeptide(L)'
;MVGDLKNGRTVHSLAKLLCVYKDITLHYVSPVPELGMPESIVDYVNKKAGFTQKVFRSLSEGIQDVDVIYVTRIQKERFASAEEYNRVKGSYVLTAKLLNAAARPQDFGGNILGRLFLDLAYLFLFLSILLFSSDLTLI
;
A
#
# COMPACT_ATOMS: atom_id res chain seq x y z
N MET A 1 -1.72 -0.57 2.19
CA MET A 1 -1.46 -0.66 0.73
C MET A 1 -2.12 0.54 0.06
N VAL A 2 -1.36 1.38 -0.64
CA VAL A 2 -1.79 2.69 -1.13
C VAL A 2 -1.52 2.84 -2.63
N GLY A 3 -2.48 3.31 -3.43
CA GLY A 3 -2.26 3.73 -4.82
C GLY A 3 -3.17 3.04 -5.85
N ASP A 4 -2.62 2.71 -7.03
CA ASP A 4 -3.28 1.83 -8.01
C ASP A 4 -3.21 0.38 -7.52
N LEU A 5 -4.27 -0.07 -6.85
CA LEU A 5 -4.41 -1.43 -6.34
C LEU A 5 -5.05 -2.35 -7.37
N LYS A 6 -5.84 -1.84 -8.30
CA LYS A 6 -6.48 -2.64 -9.34
C LYS A 6 -5.47 -3.32 -10.24
N ASN A 7 -4.45 -2.58 -10.68
CA ASN A 7 -3.51 -3.05 -11.68
C ASN A 7 -2.11 -3.35 -11.11
N GLY A 8 -1.93 -3.18 -9.79
CA GLY A 8 -0.66 -3.41 -9.11
C GLY A 8 -0.36 -4.89 -8.90
N ARG A 9 0.31 -5.54 -9.87
CA ARG A 9 0.70 -6.96 -9.73
C ARG A 9 1.52 -7.24 -8.48
N THR A 10 2.43 -6.34 -8.11
CA THR A 10 3.26 -6.48 -6.91
C THR A 10 2.43 -6.43 -5.63
N VAL A 11 1.43 -5.54 -5.57
CA VAL A 11 0.56 -5.42 -4.38
C VAL A 11 -0.37 -6.63 -4.25
N HIS A 12 -0.80 -7.23 -5.37
CA HIS A 12 -1.55 -8.49 -5.36
C HIS A 12 -0.71 -9.64 -4.84
N SER A 13 0.51 -9.80 -5.36
CA SER A 13 1.44 -10.84 -4.90
C SER A 13 1.80 -10.67 -3.44
N LEU A 14 2.02 -9.43 -2.99
CA LEU A 14 2.28 -9.12 -1.59
C LEU A 14 1.08 -9.48 -0.70
N ALA A 15 -0.14 -9.12 -1.09
CA ALA A 15 -1.35 -9.45 -0.32
C ALA A 15 -1.50 -10.95 -0.14
N LYS A 16 -1.25 -11.73 -1.20
CA LYS A 16 -1.29 -13.20 -1.15
C LYS A 16 -0.15 -13.78 -0.32
N LEU A 17 1.07 -13.23 -0.43
CA LEU A 17 2.22 -13.66 0.35
C LEU A 17 1.99 -13.44 1.84
N LEU A 18 1.40 -12.31 2.21
CA LEU A 18 1.11 -12.00 3.62
C LEU A 18 0.18 -13.03 4.26
N CYS A 19 -0.63 -13.76 3.48
CA CYS A 19 -1.49 -14.84 3.98
C CYS A 19 -0.74 -16.01 4.64
N VAL A 20 0.59 -16.11 4.50
CA VAL A 20 1.38 -17.14 5.22
C VAL A 20 1.65 -16.75 6.69
N TYR A 21 1.37 -15.51 7.06
CA TYR A 21 1.50 -14.98 8.41
C TYR A 21 0.14 -14.90 9.12
N LYS A 22 0.16 -14.55 10.40
CA LYS A 22 -1.04 -14.42 11.25
C LYS A 22 -1.21 -13.00 11.76
N ASP A 23 -2.43 -12.67 12.16
CA ASP A 23 -2.78 -11.42 12.85
C ASP A 23 -2.44 -10.14 12.07
N ILE A 24 -2.58 -10.20 10.74
CA ILE A 24 -2.39 -9.06 9.86
C ILE A 24 -3.73 -8.37 9.61
N THR A 25 -3.71 -7.03 9.64
CA THR A 25 -4.78 -6.18 9.13
C THR A 25 -4.33 -5.49 7.84
N LEU A 26 -5.12 -5.61 6.78
CA LEU A 26 -4.83 -4.95 5.51
C LEU A 26 -5.71 -3.72 5.33
N HIS A 27 -5.05 -2.57 5.16
CA HIS A 27 -5.69 -1.33 4.71
C HIS A 27 -5.48 -1.18 3.20
N TYR A 28 -6.57 -1.10 2.45
CA TYR A 28 -6.59 -0.79 1.02
C TYR A 28 -6.97 0.68 0.85
N VAL A 29 -6.03 1.48 0.37
CA VAL A 29 -6.23 2.92 0.17
C VAL A 29 -6.03 3.23 -1.31
N SER A 30 -7.09 3.67 -1.98
CA SER A 30 -7.03 4.07 -3.38
C SER A 30 -7.72 5.42 -3.56
N PRO A 31 -7.23 6.27 -4.48
CA PRO A 31 -7.78 7.61 -4.68
C PRO A 31 -9.21 7.60 -5.20
N VAL A 32 -9.54 6.59 -5.99
CA VAL A 32 -10.86 6.38 -6.56
C VAL A 32 -11.22 4.89 -6.48
N PRO A 33 -12.52 4.54 -6.43
CA PRO A 33 -12.97 3.16 -6.36
C PRO A 33 -12.47 2.28 -7.52
N GLU A 34 -12.31 2.86 -8.71
CA GLU A 34 -11.88 2.17 -9.93
C GLU A 34 -10.43 1.68 -9.83
N LEU A 35 -9.64 2.21 -8.90
CA LEU A 35 -8.28 1.76 -8.61
C LEU A 35 -8.20 0.86 -7.36
N GLY A 36 -9.33 0.48 -6.78
CA GLY A 36 -9.41 -0.36 -5.59
C GLY A 36 -8.88 -1.79 -5.81
N MET A 37 -8.63 -2.50 -4.71
CA MET A 37 -8.19 -3.89 -4.74
C MET A 37 -9.26 -4.77 -5.42
N PRO A 38 -8.92 -5.61 -6.41
CA PRO A 38 -9.90 -6.49 -7.04
C PRO A 38 -10.53 -7.45 -6.04
N GLU A 39 -11.84 -7.68 -6.17
CA GLU A 39 -12.61 -8.56 -5.28
C GLU A 39 -12.02 -9.98 -5.21
N SER A 40 -11.50 -10.49 -6.33
CA SER A 40 -10.83 -11.79 -6.38
C SER A 40 -9.61 -11.91 -5.46
N ILE A 41 -8.91 -10.80 -5.19
CA ILE A 41 -7.79 -10.76 -4.25
C ILE A 41 -8.30 -10.66 -2.81
N VAL A 42 -9.28 -9.80 -2.57
CA VAL A 42 -9.93 -9.64 -1.25
C VAL A 42 -10.50 -10.96 -0.76
N ASP A 43 -11.21 -11.67 -1.64
CA ASP A 43 -11.79 -12.99 -1.38
C ASP A 43 -10.72 -14.05 -1.13
N TYR A 44 -9.63 -14.03 -1.91
CA TYR A 44 -8.52 -14.94 -1.71
C TYR A 44 -7.91 -14.77 -0.31
N VAL A 45 -7.62 -13.53 0.08
CA VAL A 45 -7.07 -13.21 1.40
C VAL A 45 -8.04 -13.65 2.51
N ASN A 46 -9.33 -13.35 2.36
CA ASN A 46 -10.35 -13.73 3.32
C ASN A 46 -10.41 -15.26 3.50
N LYS A 47 -10.45 -16.01 2.40
CA LYS A 47 -10.53 -17.49 2.42
C LYS A 47 -9.26 -18.15 2.96
N LYS A 48 -8.09 -17.56 2.72
CA LYS A 48 -6.81 -18.19 3.08
C LYS A 48 -6.34 -17.88 4.48
N ALA A 49 -6.57 -16.66 4.95
CA ALA A 49 -6.01 -16.19 6.21
C ALA A 49 -7.02 -15.54 7.16
N GLY A 50 -8.23 -15.21 6.68
CA GLY A 50 -9.27 -14.58 7.51
C GLY A 50 -8.87 -13.20 8.04
N PHE A 51 -7.96 -12.50 7.37
CA PHE A 51 -7.47 -11.19 7.80
C PHE A 51 -8.58 -10.15 7.86
N THR A 52 -8.44 -9.20 8.78
CA THR A 52 -9.25 -7.98 8.77
C THR A 52 -8.83 -7.14 7.57
N GLN A 53 -9.79 -6.79 6.71
CA GLN A 53 -9.56 -6.01 5.50
C GLN A 53 -10.41 -4.74 5.55
N LYS A 54 -9.78 -3.57 5.40
CA LYS A 54 -10.44 -2.26 5.47
C LYS A 54 -10.15 -1.47 4.20
N VAL A 55 -11.16 -0.76 3.69
CA VAL A 55 -11.05 0.07 2.49
C VAL A 55 -11.19 1.53 2.87
N PHE A 56 -10.26 2.36 2.40
CA PHE A 56 -10.23 3.79 2.67
C PHE A 56 -10.13 4.59 1.37
N ARG A 57 -10.83 5.73 1.35
CA ARG A 57 -10.78 6.71 0.24
C ARG A 57 -9.96 7.95 0.57
N SER A 58 -9.51 8.06 1.82
CA SER A 58 -8.62 9.12 2.26
C SER A 58 -7.27 8.53 2.62
N LEU A 59 -6.21 9.15 2.09
CA LEU A 59 -4.85 8.80 2.46
C LEU A 59 -4.61 9.01 3.96
N SER A 60 -5.07 10.13 4.52
CA SER A 60 -4.83 10.47 5.93
C SER A 60 -5.48 9.48 6.88
N GLU A 61 -6.67 8.98 6.56
CA GLU A 61 -7.39 7.98 7.36
C GLU A 61 -6.77 6.59 7.20
N GLY A 62 -6.47 6.19 5.95
CA GLY A 62 -5.99 4.84 5.66
C GLY A 62 -4.59 4.53 6.18
N ILE A 63 -3.79 5.56 6.47
CA ILE A 63 -2.45 5.43 7.06
C ILE A 63 -2.43 5.55 8.59
N GLN A 64 -3.57 5.78 9.26
CA GLN A 64 -3.60 5.78 10.73
C GLN A 64 -3.41 4.36 11.27
N ASP A 65 -2.65 4.25 12.36
CA ASP A 65 -2.41 3.01 13.10
C ASP A 65 -1.80 1.86 12.29
N VAL A 66 -1.04 2.18 11.23
CA VAL A 66 -0.39 1.17 10.39
C VAL A 66 1.09 0.99 10.74
N ASP A 67 1.57 -0.24 10.66
CA ASP A 67 3.00 -0.57 10.80
C ASP A 67 3.79 -0.30 9.53
N VAL A 68 3.19 -0.59 8.37
CA VAL A 68 3.87 -0.55 7.06
C VAL A 68 2.98 0.09 6.02
N ILE A 69 3.51 1.13 5.36
CA ILE A 69 2.86 1.80 4.24
C ILE A 69 3.54 1.34 2.94
N TYR A 70 2.89 0.42 2.22
CA TYR A 70 3.31 0.00 0.88
C TYR A 70 2.60 0.85 -0.18
N VAL A 71 3.36 1.69 -0.89
CA VAL A 71 2.84 2.64 -1.90
C VAL A 71 3.09 2.11 -3.31
N THR A 72 2.09 2.22 -4.18
CA THR A 72 2.18 1.94 -5.62
C THR A 72 2.06 3.21 -6.43
N ARG A 73 2.69 3.23 -7.62
CA ARG A 73 2.57 4.35 -8.55
C ARG A 73 1.20 4.35 -9.24
N ILE A 74 0.64 5.54 -9.43
CA ILE A 74 -0.54 5.74 -10.26
C ILE A 74 -0.08 5.93 -11.71
N GLN A 75 -0.52 5.06 -12.61
CA GLN A 75 -0.07 5.06 -14.00
C GLN A 75 -1.05 5.79 -14.91
N LYS A 76 -0.64 6.94 -15.46
CA LYS A 76 -1.47 7.80 -16.31
C LYS A 76 -2.07 7.04 -17.51
N GLU A 77 -1.29 6.16 -18.10
CA GLU A 77 -1.64 5.36 -19.28
C GLU A 77 -2.78 4.36 -19.04
N ARG A 78 -3.20 4.14 -17.79
CA ARG A 78 -4.26 3.20 -17.42
C ARG A 78 -5.62 3.84 -17.21
N PHE A 79 -5.72 5.15 -17.31
CA PHE A 79 -6.99 5.89 -17.19
C PHE A 79 -7.70 5.96 -18.54
N ALA A 80 -9.03 5.93 -18.52
CA ALA A 80 -9.84 5.97 -19.74
C ALA A 80 -9.83 7.36 -20.39
N SER A 81 -9.66 8.42 -19.59
CA SER A 81 -9.47 9.78 -20.09
C SER A 81 -8.40 10.55 -19.31
N ALA A 82 -7.86 11.59 -19.94
CA ALA A 82 -6.94 12.52 -19.30
C ALA A 82 -7.61 13.29 -18.15
N GLU A 83 -8.92 13.56 -18.21
CA GLU A 83 -9.63 14.19 -17.10
C GLU A 83 -9.66 13.30 -15.86
N GLU A 84 -9.90 11.99 -16.01
CA GLU A 84 -9.91 11.07 -14.87
C GLU A 84 -8.56 11.04 -14.15
N TYR A 85 -7.48 10.97 -14.92
CA TYR A 85 -6.14 11.05 -14.37
C TYR A 85 -5.89 12.39 -13.68
N ASN A 86 -6.27 13.51 -14.31
CA ASN A 86 -6.03 14.85 -13.74
C ASN A 86 -6.81 15.08 -12.44
N ARG A 87 -7.98 14.46 -12.24
CA ARG A 87 -8.71 14.51 -10.96
C ARG A 87 -7.95 13.83 -9.83
N VAL A 88 -7.18 12.80 -10.15
CA VAL A 88 -6.47 11.96 -9.18
C VAL A 88 -5.03 12.42 -8.98
N LYS A 89 -4.42 13.01 -10.02
CA LYS A 89 -3.06 13.52 -10.03
C LYS A 89 -2.84 14.49 -8.85
N GLY A 90 -1.86 14.18 -7.99
CA GLY A 90 -1.51 15.00 -6.84
C GLY A 90 -2.43 14.89 -5.62
N SER A 91 -3.56 14.17 -5.71
CA SER A 91 -4.46 13.96 -4.56
C SER A 91 -3.89 12.98 -3.52
N TYR A 92 -2.93 12.15 -3.94
CA TYR A 92 -2.36 11.06 -3.14
C TYR A 92 -0.84 11.19 -3.02
N VAL A 93 -0.41 12.32 -2.46
CA VAL A 93 1.00 12.59 -2.18
C VAL A 93 1.28 12.30 -0.71
N LEU A 94 2.14 11.32 -0.47
CA LEU A 94 2.63 11.03 0.87
C LEU A 94 3.66 12.11 1.24
N THR A 95 3.39 12.87 2.30
CA THR A 95 4.29 13.94 2.79
C THR A 95 4.84 13.58 4.16
N ALA A 96 6.01 14.13 4.50
CA ALA A 96 6.59 13.97 5.84
C ALA A 96 5.64 14.43 6.94
N LYS A 97 4.86 15.50 6.70
CA LYS A 97 3.82 15.98 7.63
C LYS A 97 2.74 14.93 7.89
N LEU A 98 2.25 14.28 6.83
CA LEU A 98 1.26 13.19 6.97
C LEU A 98 1.83 11.99 7.71
N LEU A 99 3.06 11.60 7.41
CA LEU A 99 3.75 10.51 8.09
C LEU A 99 3.96 10.79 9.57
N ASN A 100 4.43 11.99 9.92
CA ASN A 100 4.64 12.38 11.31
C ASN A 100 3.33 12.44 12.10
N ALA A 101 2.22 12.84 11.46
CA ALA A 101 0.90 12.85 12.09
C ALA A 101 0.34 11.43 12.30
N ALA A 102 0.71 10.48 11.43
CA ALA A 102 0.26 9.09 11.51
C ALA A 102 1.23 8.16 12.27
N ALA A 103 2.44 8.65 12.58
CA ALA A 103 3.49 7.87 13.20
C ALA A 103 3.06 7.42 14.60
N ARG A 104 3.01 6.10 14.81
CA ARG A 104 2.88 5.54 16.15
C ARG A 104 4.20 5.67 16.90
N PRO A 105 4.18 5.92 18.22
CA PRO A 105 5.34 5.69 19.06
C PRO A 105 5.78 4.23 18.90
N GLN A 106 7.03 4.01 18.48
CA GLN A 106 7.52 2.67 18.16
C GLN A 106 7.92 1.93 19.44
N ASP A 107 6.98 1.21 20.06
CA ASP A 107 7.30 0.22 21.09
C ASP A 107 7.70 -1.10 20.43
N PHE A 108 8.98 -1.23 20.06
CA PHE A 108 9.55 -2.50 19.67
C PHE A 108 9.69 -3.38 20.93
N GLY A 109 8.62 -4.09 21.28
CA GLY A 109 8.59 -5.07 22.37
C GLY A 109 9.50 -6.29 22.13
N GLY A 110 10.83 -6.08 22.08
CA GLY A 110 11.87 -7.12 22.15
C GLY A 110 11.98 -8.12 21.01
N ASN A 111 11.06 -8.15 20.04
CA ASN A 111 11.01 -9.21 19.02
C ASN A 111 11.89 -8.90 17.79
N ILE A 112 13.08 -9.52 17.76
CA ILE A 112 14.07 -9.45 16.68
C ILE A 112 13.49 -9.85 15.31
N LEU A 113 12.49 -10.74 15.29
CA LEU A 113 11.79 -11.16 14.06
C LEU A 113 11.00 -10.04 13.38
N GLY A 114 10.41 -9.11 14.16
CA GLY A 114 9.71 -7.95 13.60
C GLY A 114 10.66 -6.97 12.93
N ARG A 115 11.86 -6.80 13.51
CA ARG A 115 12.95 -6.01 12.93
C ARG A 115 13.44 -6.60 11.61
N LEU A 116 13.70 -7.92 11.57
CA LEU A 116 14.12 -8.65 10.37
C LEU A 116 13.06 -8.65 9.26
N PHE A 117 11.77 -8.71 9.62
CA PHE A 117 10.69 -8.63 8.64
C PHE A 117 10.59 -7.23 8.00
N LEU A 118 10.79 -6.17 8.80
CA LEU A 118 10.91 -4.80 8.29
C LEU A 118 12.14 -4.66 7.40
N ASP A 119 13.29 -5.22 7.78
CA ASP A 119 14.51 -5.17 6.96
C ASP A 119 14.33 -5.91 5.62
N LEU A 120 13.63 -7.05 5.60
CA LEU A 120 13.31 -7.78 4.38
C LEU A 120 12.28 -7.05 3.50
N ALA A 121 11.26 -6.45 4.12
CA ALA A 121 10.28 -5.62 3.43
C ALA A 121 10.94 -4.36 2.86
N TYR A 122 11.89 -3.75 3.58
CA TYR A 122 12.74 -2.67 3.08
C TYR A 122 13.60 -3.13 1.91
N LEU A 123 14.19 -4.33 1.97
CA LEU A 123 14.97 -4.88 0.86
C LEU A 123 14.12 -5.10 -0.40
N PHE A 124 12.87 -5.59 -0.24
CA PHE A 124 11.92 -5.73 -1.36
C PHE A 124 11.41 -4.39 -1.88
N LEU A 125 11.16 -3.42 -1.00
CA LEU A 125 10.79 -2.06 -1.36
C LEU A 125 11.95 -1.39 -2.12
N PHE A 126 13.18 -1.57 -1.64
CA PHE A 126 14.41 -1.06 -2.26
C PHE A 126 14.68 -1.71 -3.61
N LEU A 127 14.43 -3.01 -3.78
CA LEU A 127 14.52 -3.68 -5.08
C LEU A 127 13.49 -3.17 -6.09
N SER A 128 12.26 -2.85 -5.62
CA SER A 128 11.23 -2.26 -6.50
C SER A 128 11.53 -0.82 -6.90
N ILE A 129 12.23 -0.06 -6.03
CA ILE A 129 12.69 1.30 -6.30
C ILE A 129 13.94 1.29 -7.21
N LEU A 130 14.87 0.35 -7.04
CA LEU A 130 16.09 0.27 -7.86
C LEU A 130 15.85 -0.22 -9.30
N LEU A 131 14.81 -1.02 -9.54
CA LEU A 131 14.51 -1.55 -10.88
C LEU A 131 13.72 -0.56 -11.77
N PHE A 132 13.30 0.60 -11.25
CA PHE A 132 12.57 1.62 -12.01
C PHE A 132 13.15 3.03 -11.81
N SER A 133 14.23 3.29 -12.55
CA SER A 133 14.81 4.57 -13.01
C SER A 133 14.23 5.91 -12.51
N SER A 134 15.13 6.68 -11.89
CA SER A 134 15.48 8.11 -12.13
C SER A 134 14.48 9.26 -12.03
N ASP A 135 13.23 9.11 -11.61
CA ASP A 135 12.40 10.28 -11.30
C ASP A 135 11.45 9.99 -10.13
N LEU A 136 11.90 10.32 -8.92
CA LEU A 136 11.07 10.30 -7.71
C LEU A 136 10.18 11.56 -7.68
N THR A 137 9.37 11.76 -8.71
CA THR A 137 8.21 12.63 -8.62
C THR A 137 6.99 11.72 -8.62
N LEU A 138 6.27 11.69 -7.50
CA LEU A 138 4.97 11.04 -7.37
C LEU A 138 3.97 11.80 -8.27
N ILE A 139 3.96 11.47 -9.57
CA ILE A 139 3.01 11.96 -10.59
C ILE A 139 2.33 10.78 -11.28
#